data_AF-A0A7S4SAX0-F1
#
_entry.id   AF-A0A7S4SAX0-F1
#
_cell.length_a   1.000
_cell.length_b   1.000
_cell.length_c   1.000
_cell.angle_alpha   90.00
_cell.angle_beta   90.00
_cell.angle_gamma   90.00
#
_symmetry.space_group_name_H-M   'P 1'
#
loop_
_entity.id
_entity.type
_entity.pdbx_description
1 polymer ?
#
loop_
_entity_poly.entity_id
_entity_poly.type
_entity_poly.pdbx_seq_one_letter_code
_entity_poly.pdbx_strand_id
1 'polypeptide(L)'
;MRSLPDAGLAQASPPLPGSSTLKALTSQQSPWRPPSLPEAQDVATSEVVERHACPRASDGQLEGKMSYTNMPPTCAISTGKLMEAESSALDRIQGCITFSDKSLLRGSGAFQLLRRGGQIFKNSEGSAATFNLSAPVVRLKAFISHNWSTPRRDKYMCLVMHFNWWAAFAVTFLVAGALTALTGLGLLATLDFGEDGKAGFACTAACPLVFLLVLFTSSEMYALLDKTCIHQTDKDLQRERIRRLAGFLNHSESMVIVYSRTYLMKLWTVYELASML
;
A
#
# COMPACT_ATOMS: atom_id res chain seq x y z
N MET A 1 12.53 57.22 -40.52
CA MET A 1 11.40 57.80 -39.78
C MET A 1 10.18 56.88 -39.91
N ARG A 2 9.99 55.97 -38.94
CA ARG A 2 8.70 55.33 -38.65
C ARG A 2 8.65 55.16 -37.13
N SER A 3 7.75 55.90 -36.51
CA SER A 3 7.48 55.95 -35.07
C SER A 3 6.70 54.70 -34.64
N LEU A 4 7.22 53.98 -33.65
CA LEU A 4 6.49 52.95 -32.90
C LEU A 4 5.69 53.62 -31.77
N PRO A 5 4.46 53.19 -31.48
CA PRO A 5 3.70 53.71 -30.35
C PRO A 5 4.05 52.96 -29.05
N ASP A 6 4.24 53.74 -27.99
CA ASP A 6 4.36 53.30 -26.60
C ASP A 6 3.06 52.65 -26.10
N ALA A 7 3.14 51.40 -25.66
CA ALA A 7 2.08 50.71 -24.94
C ALA A 7 2.52 50.51 -23.47
N GLY A 8 2.25 51.53 -22.66
CA GLY A 8 2.31 51.44 -21.21
C GLY A 8 1.06 50.75 -20.66
N LEU A 9 1.21 49.55 -20.12
CA LEU A 9 0.19 48.87 -19.30
C LEU A 9 0.87 48.26 -18.08
N ALA A 10 0.93 49.05 -17.01
CA ALA A 10 1.30 48.59 -15.68
C ALA A 10 0.15 47.73 -15.11
N GLN A 11 0.35 46.41 -15.04
CA GLN A 11 -0.51 45.53 -14.26
C GLN A 11 -0.04 45.51 -12.81
N ALA A 12 -0.87 46.07 -11.92
CA ALA A 12 -0.71 45.94 -10.49
C ALA A 12 -0.85 44.45 -10.09
N SER A 13 0.18 43.92 -9.43
CA SER A 13 0.14 42.56 -8.86
C SER A 13 -0.78 42.52 -7.63
N PRO A 14 -1.62 41.49 -7.47
CA PRO A 14 -2.43 41.33 -6.27
C PRO A 14 -1.55 41.05 -5.04
N PRO A 15 -1.95 41.52 -3.85
CA PRO A 15 -1.18 41.32 -2.62
C PRO A 15 -1.08 39.84 -2.26
N LEU A 16 0.13 39.39 -1.94
CA LEU A 16 0.39 38.04 -1.44
C LEU A 16 -0.32 37.84 -0.09
N PRO A 17 -1.04 36.72 0.11
CA PRO A 17 -1.68 36.42 1.40
C PRO A 17 -0.60 36.22 2.49
N GLY A 18 -0.79 36.92 3.61
CA GLY A 18 0.12 36.95 4.75
C GLY A 18 0.36 35.57 5.38
N SER A 19 1.57 35.39 5.93
CA SER A 19 2.10 34.13 6.46
C SER A 19 1.39 33.57 7.70
N SER A 20 0.35 34.24 8.22
CA SER A 20 -0.40 33.84 9.40
C SER A 20 -1.50 32.80 9.15
N THR A 21 -1.93 32.58 7.90
CA THR A 21 -2.98 31.59 7.57
C THR A 21 -2.43 30.17 7.29
N LEU A 22 -1.12 30.03 7.10
CA LEU A 22 -0.48 28.73 6.79
C LEU A 22 -0.28 27.82 8.01
N LYS A 23 -0.49 28.31 9.24
CA LYS A 23 -0.42 27.48 10.47
C LYS A 23 -1.75 26.80 10.83
N ALA A 24 -2.87 27.14 10.18
CA ALA A 24 -4.18 26.57 10.48
C ALA A 24 -4.55 25.34 9.62
N LEU A 25 -3.82 25.08 8.52
CA LEU A 25 -4.17 24.03 7.55
C LEU A 25 -3.41 22.69 7.73
N THR A 26 -2.50 22.61 8.69
CA THR A 26 -1.77 21.36 9.03
C THR A 26 -2.45 20.52 10.11
N SER A 27 -3.65 20.92 10.59
CA SER A 27 -4.35 20.28 11.71
C SER A 27 -5.68 19.59 11.35
N GLN A 28 -6.03 19.45 10.07
CA GLN A 28 -7.24 18.71 9.64
C GLN A 28 -6.90 17.29 9.12
N GLN A 29 -6.19 16.50 9.91
CA GLN A 29 -6.58 15.09 9.98
C GLN A 29 -7.73 15.03 10.99
N SER A 30 -8.97 15.26 10.53
CA SER A 30 -10.11 14.89 11.35
C SER A 30 -9.94 13.41 11.68
N PRO A 31 -9.92 13.01 12.96
CA PRO A 31 -9.82 11.60 13.31
C PRO A 31 -10.94 10.89 12.56
N TRP A 32 -10.56 9.91 11.73
CA TRP A 32 -11.53 9.02 11.10
C TRP A 32 -12.38 8.44 12.24
N ARG A 33 -13.64 8.86 12.33
CA ARG A 33 -14.61 8.19 13.17
C ARG A 33 -15.07 6.99 12.35
N PRO A 34 -14.99 5.76 12.87
CA PRO A 34 -15.68 4.65 12.24
C PRO A 34 -17.14 5.05 12.01
N PRO A 35 -17.79 4.58 10.94
CA PRO A 35 -19.23 4.71 10.81
C PRO A 35 -19.85 4.26 12.14
N SER A 36 -20.75 5.06 12.71
CA SER A 36 -21.60 4.57 13.79
C SER A 36 -22.23 3.29 13.29
N LEU A 37 -21.79 2.15 13.83
CA LEU A 37 -22.49 0.88 13.65
C LEU A 37 -23.96 1.19 13.96
N PRO A 38 -24.92 0.70 13.15
CA PRO A 38 -26.32 0.84 13.49
C PRO A 38 -26.47 0.40 14.94
N GLU A 39 -27.00 1.32 15.74
CA GLU A 39 -27.35 1.11 17.14
C GLU A 39 -28.03 -0.26 17.20
N ALA A 40 -27.32 -1.23 17.79
CA ALA A 40 -27.80 -2.59 17.89
C ALA A 40 -29.07 -2.49 18.73
N GLN A 41 -30.23 -2.49 18.06
CA GLN A 41 -31.52 -2.56 18.71
C GLN A 41 -31.50 -3.78 19.61
N ASP A 42 -31.57 -3.52 20.91
CA ASP A 42 -31.83 -4.38 22.04
C ASP A 42 -32.07 -5.86 21.69
N VAL A 43 -30.99 -6.62 21.58
CA VAL A 43 -31.03 -8.05 21.91
C VAL A 43 -30.64 -8.13 23.37
N ALA A 44 -31.67 -8.25 24.21
CA ALA A 44 -31.58 -8.38 25.66
C ALA A 44 -30.52 -9.41 26.08
N THR A 45 -29.39 -8.93 26.60
CA THR A 45 -28.46 -9.74 27.37
C THR A 45 -28.95 -9.83 28.81
N SER A 46 -29.76 -10.84 29.08
CA SER A 46 -29.99 -11.36 30.43
C SER A 46 -29.73 -12.86 30.40
N GLU A 47 -28.46 -13.24 30.37
CA GLU A 47 -28.02 -14.53 30.91
C GLU A 47 -26.62 -14.35 31.48
N VAL A 48 -26.58 -14.23 32.81
CA VAL A 48 -25.38 -14.35 33.62
C VAL A 48 -24.90 -15.80 33.47
N VAL A 49 -23.96 -16.02 32.56
CA VAL A 49 -23.22 -17.27 32.49
C VAL A 49 -22.22 -17.27 33.66
N GLU A 50 -22.65 -17.87 34.76
CA GLU A 50 -21.77 -18.34 35.83
C GLU A 50 -20.67 -19.21 35.21
N ARG A 51 -19.43 -18.71 35.27
CA ARG A 51 -18.25 -19.50 34.94
C ARG A 51 -18.06 -20.54 36.05
N HIS A 52 -18.64 -21.73 35.88
CA HIS A 52 -18.22 -22.88 36.64
C HIS A 52 -16.76 -23.19 36.32
N ALA A 53 -15.92 -23.11 37.35
CA ALA A 53 -14.52 -23.49 37.31
C ALA A 53 -14.40 -24.94 36.85
N CYS A 54 -13.64 -25.15 35.77
CA CYS A 54 -13.26 -26.46 35.28
C CYS A 54 -12.36 -27.15 36.33
N PRO A 55 -12.73 -28.33 36.88
CA PRO A 55 -11.85 -29.09 37.74
C PRO A 55 -10.63 -29.54 36.93
N ARG A 56 -9.44 -29.34 37.50
CA ARG A 56 -8.17 -29.84 36.97
C ARG A 56 -8.19 -31.36 37.10
N ALA A 57 -8.45 -32.05 35.99
CA ALA A 57 -8.36 -33.51 35.92
C ALA A 57 -6.89 -33.91 36.04
N SER A 58 -6.56 -34.53 37.17
CA SER A 58 -5.32 -35.23 37.42
C SER A 58 -5.17 -36.44 36.50
N ASP A 59 -3.96 -36.62 35.99
CA ASP A 59 -3.53 -37.71 35.12
C ASP A 59 -3.96 -39.08 35.65
N GLY A 60 -4.82 -39.74 34.87
CA GLY A 60 -5.36 -41.06 35.17
C GLY A 60 -5.68 -41.78 33.87
N GLN A 61 -4.71 -42.58 33.43
CA GLN A 61 -4.72 -43.46 32.27
C GLN A 61 -5.94 -44.40 32.27
N LEU A 62 -6.89 -44.18 31.35
CA LEU A 62 -7.95 -45.13 31.03
C LEU A 62 -8.20 -45.14 29.51
N GLU A 63 -7.66 -46.16 28.83
CA GLU A 63 -8.08 -46.58 27.50
C GLU A 63 -9.51 -47.12 27.57
N GLY A 64 -10.50 -46.25 27.36
CA GLY A 64 -11.89 -46.63 27.20
C GLY A 64 -12.40 -46.18 25.84
N LYS A 65 -12.71 -47.13 24.94
CA LYS A 65 -13.48 -46.88 23.71
C LYS A 65 -14.83 -46.25 24.09
N MET A 66 -14.93 -44.93 24.00
CA MET A 66 -16.18 -44.20 24.24
C MET A 66 -17.07 -44.38 23.00
N SER A 67 -18.10 -45.22 23.13
CA SER A 67 -19.13 -45.41 22.11
C SER A 67 -20.04 -44.18 22.08
N TYR A 68 -20.10 -43.49 20.93
CA TYR A 68 -20.89 -42.27 20.69
C TYR A 68 -22.43 -42.48 20.70
N THR A 69 -22.93 -43.62 21.16
CA THR A 69 -24.34 -44.01 21.01
C THR A 69 -25.29 -43.50 22.10
N ASN A 70 -24.78 -42.89 23.18
CA ASN A 70 -25.61 -42.47 24.32
C ASN A 70 -25.48 -40.96 24.64
N MET A 71 -25.57 -40.09 23.63
CA MET A 71 -25.80 -38.66 23.89
C MET A 71 -27.30 -38.36 24.09
N PRO A 72 -27.68 -37.59 25.12
CA PRO A 72 -29.07 -37.21 25.36
C PRO A 72 -29.63 -36.31 24.23
N PRO A 73 -30.88 -36.49 23.80
CA PRO A 73 -31.46 -35.85 22.62
C PRO A 73 -31.71 -34.33 22.75
N THR A 74 -31.46 -33.73 23.91
CA THR A 74 -31.69 -32.30 24.14
C THR A 74 -30.59 -31.38 23.59
N CYS A 75 -29.46 -31.90 23.11
CA CYS A 75 -28.37 -31.10 22.53
C CYS A 75 -28.43 -30.95 21.00
N ALA A 76 -29.29 -31.71 20.31
CA ALA A 76 -29.32 -31.77 18.84
C ALA A 76 -30.06 -30.60 18.14
N ILE A 77 -30.80 -29.77 18.89
CA ILE A 77 -31.58 -28.65 18.32
C ILE A 77 -30.71 -27.37 18.17
N SER A 78 -29.59 -27.28 18.89
CA SER A 78 -28.69 -26.11 18.86
C SER A 78 -27.75 -26.10 17.64
N THR A 79 -27.36 -27.27 17.13
CA THR A 79 -26.37 -27.39 16.05
C THR A 79 -26.85 -26.85 14.70
N GLY A 80 -28.14 -26.97 14.39
CA GLY A 80 -28.70 -26.46 13.11
C GLY A 80 -28.65 -24.93 13.00
N LYS A 81 -29.03 -24.21 14.06
CA LYS A 81 -28.99 -22.74 14.09
C LYS A 81 -27.56 -22.18 14.05
N LEU A 82 -26.61 -22.89 14.68
CA LEU A 82 -25.19 -22.55 14.62
C LEU A 82 -24.63 -22.68 13.19
N MET A 83 -24.91 -23.79 12.50
CA MET A 83 -24.45 -23.98 11.12
C MET A 83 -25.03 -22.97 10.14
N GLU A 84 -26.30 -22.58 10.29
CA GLU A 84 -26.93 -21.57 9.44
C GLU A 84 -26.32 -20.17 9.67
N ALA A 85 -26.03 -19.82 10.93
CA ALA A 85 -25.36 -18.57 11.27
C ALA A 85 -23.92 -18.53 10.74
N GLU A 86 -23.18 -19.64 10.82
CA GLU A 86 -21.83 -19.76 10.25
C GLU A 86 -21.83 -19.64 8.73
N SER A 87 -22.74 -20.34 8.03
CA SER A 87 -22.86 -20.25 6.57
C SER A 87 -23.17 -18.81 6.12
N SER A 88 -24.11 -18.15 6.80
CA SER A 88 -24.45 -16.75 6.53
C SER A 88 -23.27 -15.81 6.79
N ALA A 89 -22.49 -16.04 7.86
CA ALA A 89 -21.30 -15.25 8.13
C ALA A 89 -20.21 -15.45 7.06
N LEU A 90 -20.00 -16.68 6.60
CA LEU A 90 -19.05 -16.99 5.52
C LEU A 90 -19.46 -16.35 4.20
N ASP A 91 -20.74 -16.39 3.83
CA ASP A 91 -21.25 -15.73 2.62
C ASP A 91 -21.00 -14.21 2.66
N ARG A 92 -21.19 -13.59 3.83
CA ARG A 92 -20.90 -12.15 4.02
C ARG A 92 -19.40 -11.86 3.90
N ILE A 93 -18.54 -12.72 4.48
CA ILE A 93 -17.09 -12.59 4.36
C ILE A 93 -16.65 -12.76 2.89
N GLN A 94 -17.19 -13.74 2.20
CA GLN A 94 -16.89 -13.99 0.79
C GLN A 94 -17.32 -12.82 -0.10
N GLY A 95 -18.46 -12.19 0.19
CA GLY A 95 -18.89 -10.95 -0.46
C GLY A 95 -17.95 -9.76 -0.23
N CYS A 96 -17.22 -9.72 0.89
CA CYS A 96 -16.23 -8.67 1.18
C CYS A 96 -14.87 -8.91 0.49
N ILE A 97 -14.53 -10.18 0.21
CA ILE A 97 -13.24 -10.58 -0.38
C ILE A 97 -13.31 -10.68 -1.91
N THR A 98 -14.50 -10.92 -2.46
CA THR A 98 -14.71 -11.06 -3.90
C THR A 98 -15.27 -9.78 -4.52
N PHE A 99 -14.79 -9.45 -5.73
CA PHE A 99 -15.37 -8.36 -6.51
C PHE A 99 -16.39 -8.92 -7.51
N SER A 100 -17.68 -8.68 -7.27
CA SER A 100 -18.71 -8.96 -8.28
C SER A 100 -18.51 -8.12 -9.54
N ASP A 101 -18.10 -6.85 -9.36
CA ASP A 101 -17.76 -5.94 -10.45
C ASP A 101 -16.25 -5.70 -10.49
N LYS A 102 -15.61 -6.21 -11.56
CA LYS A 102 -14.16 -6.06 -11.80
C LYS A 102 -13.76 -4.60 -12.05
N SER A 103 -14.70 -3.71 -12.40
CA SER A 103 -14.42 -2.28 -12.60
C SER A 103 -14.03 -1.57 -11.30
N LEU A 104 -14.42 -2.15 -10.16
CA LEU A 104 -14.07 -1.65 -8.83
C LEU A 104 -12.58 -1.85 -8.54
N LEU A 105 -11.95 -2.90 -9.07
CA LEU A 105 -10.52 -3.14 -8.90
C LEU A 105 -9.73 -2.18 -9.77
N ARG A 106 -9.07 -1.19 -9.16
CA ARG A 106 -8.27 -0.19 -9.87
C ARG A 106 -6.82 -0.17 -9.37
N GLY A 107 -5.90 0.02 -10.30
CA GLY A 107 -4.48 0.13 -10.05
C GLY A 107 -3.89 1.37 -10.71
N SER A 108 -2.84 1.93 -10.11
CA SER A 108 -2.04 3.01 -10.70
C SER A 108 -0.71 2.46 -11.14
N GLY A 109 -0.23 2.86 -12.31
CA GLY A 109 1.11 2.48 -12.77
C GLY A 109 2.19 3.04 -11.83
N ALA A 110 3.19 2.22 -11.48
CA ALA A 110 4.32 2.62 -10.63
C ALA A 110 5.01 3.87 -11.17
N PHE A 111 5.14 3.98 -12.50
CA PHE A 111 5.59 5.21 -13.16
C PHE A 111 4.82 6.45 -12.69
N GLN A 112 3.48 6.41 -12.71
CA GLN A 112 2.65 7.55 -12.34
C GLN A 112 2.81 7.89 -10.86
N LEU A 113 2.94 6.87 -10.01
CA LEU A 113 3.16 7.05 -8.56
C LEU A 113 4.53 7.68 -8.25
N LEU A 114 5.56 7.30 -9.00
CA LEU A 114 6.95 7.74 -8.80
C LEU A 114 7.30 9.01 -9.60
N ARG A 115 6.48 9.40 -10.57
CA ARG A 115 6.70 10.59 -11.40
C ARG A 115 6.94 11.84 -10.55
N ARG A 116 7.89 12.68 -11.00
CA ARG A 116 8.29 13.93 -10.33
C ARG A 116 8.69 13.73 -8.86
N GLY A 117 9.40 12.64 -8.56
CA GLY A 117 9.91 12.35 -7.22
C GLY A 117 8.79 11.99 -6.23
N GLY A 118 7.80 11.23 -6.68
CA GLY A 118 6.68 10.81 -5.84
C GLY A 118 5.72 11.96 -5.49
N GLN A 119 5.43 12.85 -6.44
CA GLN A 119 4.59 14.03 -6.19
C GLN A 119 3.22 13.69 -5.59
N ILE A 120 2.66 12.53 -5.93
CA ILE A 120 1.38 12.05 -5.40
C ILE A 120 1.38 11.93 -3.87
N PHE A 121 2.54 11.65 -3.26
CA PHE A 121 2.72 11.45 -1.83
C PHE A 121 2.85 12.75 -1.02
N LYS A 122 2.72 13.92 -1.65
CA LYS A 122 2.89 15.24 -0.97
C LYS A 122 1.83 15.49 0.12
N ASN A 123 0.60 15.00 -0.06
CA ASN A 123 -0.51 15.15 0.89
C ASN A 123 -1.50 13.99 0.75
N SER A 124 -2.38 13.80 1.73
CA SER A 124 -3.42 12.76 1.72
C SER A 124 -4.64 13.12 0.88
N GLU A 125 -4.84 14.39 0.55
CA GLU A 125 -5.99 14.87 -0.21
C GLU A 125 -5.96 14.34 -1.64
N GLY A 126 -6.99 13.59 -2.04
CA GLY A 126 -7.22 13.23 -3.44
C GLY A 126 -8.32 14.05 -4.08
N SER A 127 -8.33 14.04 -5.40
CA SER A 127 -9.31 14.69 -6.27
C SER A 127 -9.75 13.72 -7.36
N ALA A 128 -10.74 14.12 -8.16
CA ALA A 128 -11.11 13.36 -9.36
C ALA A 128 -9.91 13.18 -10.31
N ALA A 129 -9.03 14.19 -10.40
CA ALA A 129 -7.82 14.10 -11.22
C ALA A 129 -6.83 13.05 -10.70
N THR A 130 -6.64 12.92 -9.37
CA THR A 130 -5.77 11.86 -8.83
C THR A 130 -6.42 10.48 -8.96
N PHE A 131 -7.74 10.39 -8.88
CA PHE A 131 -8.47 9.15 -9.11
C PHE A 131 -8.33 8.65 -10.55
N ASN A 132 -8.38 9.57 -11.53
CA ASN A 132 -8.20 9.28 -12.95
C ASN A 132 -6.78 8.83 -13.34
N LEU A 133 -5.80 8.89 -12.43
CA LEU A 133 -4.48 8.28 -12.64
C LEU A 133 -4.51 6.75 -12.52
N SER A 134 -5.50 6.21 -11.82
CA SER A 134 -5.73 4.77 -11.75
C SER A 134 -6.60 4.31 -12.92
N ALA A 135 -6.49 3.04 -13.30
CA ALA A 135 -7.34 2.39 -14.29
C ALA A 135 -7.91 1.08 -13.72
N PRO A 136 -9.06 0.58 -14.21
CA PRO A 136 -9.52 -0.76 -13.88
C PRO A 136 -8.48 -1.80 -14.28
N VAL A 137 -8.18 -2.75 -13.38
CA VAL A 137 -7.20 -3.82 -13.58
C VAL A 137 -7.77 -5.14 -13.10
N VAL A 138 -7.28 -6.24 -13.69
CA VAL A 138 -7.69 -7.60 -13.29
C VAL A 138 -6.94 -8.07 -12.05
N ARG A 139 -5.69 -7.62 -11.89
CA ARG A 139 -4.79 -8.00 -10.79
C ARG A 139 -3.88 -6.84 -10.44
N LEU A 140 -3.48 -6.78 -9.18
CA LEU A 140 -2.52 -5.82 -8.67
C LEU A 140 -1.20 -6.52 -8.39
N LYS A 141 -0.09 -5.91 -8.78
CA LYS A 141 1.24 -6.43 -8.45
C LYS A 141 1.57 -6.20 -6.97
N ALA A 142 1.20 -5.03 -6.48
CA ALA A 142 1.52 -4.59 -5.12
C ALA A 142 0.39 -3.74 -4.53
N PHE A 143 0.10 -3.94 -3.25
CA PHE A 143 -0.66 -3.02 -2.42
C PHE A 143 0.31 -2.13 -1.65
N ILE A 144 0.29 -0.81 -1.84
CA ILE A 144 1.23 0.11 -1.17
C ILE A 144 0.57 0.66 0.09
N SER A 145 0.97 0.11 1.25
CA SER A 145 0.61 0.70 2.53
C SER A 145 1.70 1.67 3.00
N HIS A 146 1.27 2.82 3.51
CA HIS A 146 2.17 3.86 3.98
C HIS A 146 1.48 4.78 4.98
N ASN A 147 2.29 5.49 5.76
CA ASN A 147 1.80 6.57 6.61
C ASN A 147 1.93 7.92 5.90
N TRP A 148 0.85 8.72 5.85
CA TRP A 148 0.88 10.06 5.29
C TRP A 148 1.85 11.01 6.00
N SER A 149 2.15 10.80 7.28
CA SER A 149 3.13 11.62 8.02
C SER A 149 4.58 11.35 7.64
N THR A 150 4.89 10.22 6.98
CA THR A 150 6.25 9.92 6.53
C THR A 150 6.68 10.91 5.43
N PRO A 151 7.91 11.44 5.46
CA PRO A 151 8.40 12.33 4.42
C PRO A 151 8.27 11.73 3.01
N ARG A 152 7.94 12.59 2.05
CA ARG A 152 7.76 12.19 0.64
C ARG A 152 8.99 11.49 0.07
N ARG A 153 10.18 12.00 0.37
CA ARG A 153 11.45 11.48 -0.17
C ARG A 153 11.69 10.04 0.28
N ASP A 154 11.37 9.72 1.52
CA ASP A 154 11.58 8.38 2.08
C ASP A 154 10.65 7.36 1.41
N LYS A 155 9.37 7.72 1.21
CA LYS A 155 8.41 6.93 0.43
C LYS A 155 8.91 6.71 -0.99
N TYR A 156 9.34 7.79 -1.64
CA TYR A 156 9.83 7.74 -3.02
C TYR A 156 11.06 6.83 -3.15
N MET A 157 12.08 7.03 -2.33
CA MET A 157 13.31 6.22 -2.39
C MET A 157 13.04 4.75 -2.06
N CYS A 158 12.22 4.47 -1.05
CA CYS A 158 11.82 3.11 -0.69
C CYS A 158 11.12 2.41 -1.88
N LEU A 159 10.15 3.07 -2.52
CA LEU A 159 9.40 2.49 -3.62
C LEU A 159 10.23 2.36 -4.90
N VAL A 160 11.07 3.34 -5.23
CA VAL A 160 12.02 3.26 -6.37
C VAL A 160 12.96 2.08 -6.18
N MET A 161 13.55 1.95 -5.00
CA MET A 161 14.44 0.83 -4.67
C MET A 161 13.68 -0.49 -4.74
N HIS A 162 12.49 -0.58 -4.15
CA HIS A 162 11.71 -1.82 -4.17
C HIS A 162 11.34 -2.28 -5.59
N PHE A 163 10.85 -1.38 -6.45
CA PHE A 163 10.35 -1.77 -7.77
C PHE A 163 11.45 -1.95 -8.82
N ASN A 164 12.58 -1.25 -8.70
CA ASN A 164 13.58 -1.20 -9.78
C ASN A 164 14.94 -1.81 -9.41
N TRP A 165 15.18 -2.15 -8.13
CA TRP A 165 16.49 -2.65 -7.70
C TRP A 165 16.97 -3.84 -8.52
N TRP A 166 16.10 -4.83 -8.77
CA TRP A 166 16.49 -6.03 -9.51
C TRP A 166 16.89 -5.74 -10.96
N ALA A 167 16.14 -4.86 -11.63
CA ALA A 167 16.48 -4.43 -12.99
C ALA A 167 17.78 -3.62 -13.00
N ALA A 168 17.94 -2.68 -12.06
CA ALA A 168 19.15 -1.88 -11.92
C ALA A 168 20.39 -2.74 -11.66
N PHE A 169 20.27 -3.71 -10.75
CA PHE A 169 21.33 -4.66 -10.46
C PHE A 169 21.68 -5.52 -11.68
N ALA A 170 20.70 -6.14 -12.33
CA ALA A 170 20.93 -7.01 -13.48
C ALA A 170 21.58 -6.28 -14.66
N VAL A 171 21.07 -5.10 -15.04
CA VAL A 171 21.63 -4.30 -16.14
C VAL A 171 23.03 -3.82 -15.80
N THR A 172 23.25 -3.34 -14.57
CA THR A 172 24.58 -2.89 -14.13
C THR A 172 25.58 -4.05 -14.13
N PHE A 173 25.18 -5.22 -13.67
CA PHE A 173 26.03 -6.43 -13.68
C PHE A 173 26.44 -6.83 -15.10
N LEU A 174 25.50 -6.80 -16.06
CA LEU A 174 25.78 -7.07 -17.47
C LEU A 174 26.74 -6.03 -18.07
N VAL A 175 26.52 -4.75 -17.80
CA VAL A 175 27.42 -3.66 -18.25
C VAL A 175 28.80 -3.81 -17.63
N ALA A 176 28.90 -4.11 -16.34
CA ALA A 176 30.17 -4.34 -15.66
C ALA A 176 30.94 -5.51 -16.27
N GLY A 177 30.27 -6.63 -16.56
CA GLY A 177 30.86 -7.78 -17.24
C GLY A 177 31.37 -7.45 -18.64
N ALA A 178 30.58 -6.72 -19.43
CA ALA A 178 30.98 -6.28 -20.77
C ALA A 178 32.18 -5.33 -20.73
N LEU A 179 32.18 -4.32 -19.85
CA LEU A 179 33.30 -3.39 -19.69
C LEU A 179 34.57 -4.09 -19.19
N THR A 180 34.42 -5.07 -18.30
CA THR A 180 35.55 -5.88 -17.81
C THR A 180 36.14 -6.72 -18.94
N ALA A 181 35.31 -7.38 -19.76
CA ALA A 181 35.77 -8.15 -20.91
C ALA A 181 36.49 -7.27 -21.95
N LEU A 182 35.93 -6.10 -22.28
CA LEU A 182 36.56 -5.13 -23.20
C LEU A 182 37.88 -4.60 -22.66
N THR A 183 37.98 -4.39 -21.35
CA THR A 183 39.23 -4.00 -20.68
C THR A 183 40.26 -5.12 -20.77
N GLY A 184 39.86 -6.38 -20.54
CA GLY A 184 40.73 -7.56 -20.67
C GLY A 184 41.23 -7.79 -22.11
N LEU A 185 40.47 -7.38 -23.12
CA LEU A 185 40.88 -7.38 -24.52
C LEU A 185 41.79 -6.19 -24.90
N GLY A 186 42.08 -5.28 -23.97
CA GLY A 186 42.89 -4.09 -24.22
C GLY A 186 42.17 -3.01 -25.05
N LEU A 187 40.84 -3.08 -25.19
CA LEU A 187 40.05 -2.12 -25.96
C LEU A 187 39.68 -0.86 -25.15
N LEU A 188 39.76 -0.93 -23.83
CA LEU A 188 39.46 0.19 -22.93
C LEU A 188 40.67 0.57 -22.09
N ALA A 189 40.78 1.86 -21.79
CA ALA A 189 41.84 2.40 -20.94
C ALA A 189 41.70 1.92 -19.49
N THR A 190 42.83 1.55 -18.89
CA THR A 190 42.96 1.27 -17.47
C THR A 190 43.65 2.43 -16.77
N LEU A 191 43.24 2.73 -15.54
CA LEU A 191 43.97 3.62 -14.65
C LEU A 191 44.85 2.76 -13.75
N ASP A 192 46.10 3.16 -13.63
CA ASP A 192 47.07 2.55 -12.73
C ASP A 192 46.99 3.26 -11.37
N PHE A 193 46.62 2.52 -10.33
CA PHE A 193 46.53 3.03 -8.96
C PHE A 193 47.78 2.66 -8.14
N GLY A 194 48.89 2.29 -8.78
CA GLY A 194 50.13 1.95 -8.11
C GLY A 194 50.07 0.54 -7.51
N GLU A 195 50.33 0.41 -6.20
CA GLU A 195 50.37 -0.89 -5.51
C GLU A 195 49.03 -1.65 -5.54
N ASP A 196 47.91 -0.93 -5.70
CA ASP A 196 46.57 -1.50 -5.79
C ASP A 196 46.24 -2.09 -7.19
N GLY A 197 47.16 -1.93 -8.16
CA GLY A 197 47.03 -2.45 -9.52
C GLY A 197 46.20 -1.55 -10.46
N LYS A 198 45.80 -2.12 -11.59
CA LYS A 198 45.07 -1.42 -12.66
C LYS A 198 43.56 -1.62 -12.52
N ALA A 199 42.79 -0.54 -12.48
CA ALA A 199 41.33 -0.62 -12.54
C ALA A 199 40.77 0.05 -13.80
N GLY A 200 39.71 -0.53 -14.38
CA GLY A 200 39.06 0.02 -15.56
C GLY A 200 38.26 1.28 -15.22
N PHE A 201 38.75 2.46 -15.63
CA PHE A 201 38.07 3.74 -15.39
C PHE A 201 36.61 3.74 -15.86
N ALA A 202 36.37 3.15 -17.04
CA ALA A 202 35.05 3.01 -17.59
C ALA A 202 34.12 2.22 -16.66
N CYS A 203 34.60 1.15 -16.02
CA CYS A 203 33.80 0.35 -15.10
C CYS A 203 33.44 1.15 -13.84
N THR A 204 34.41 1.83 -13.22
CA THR A 204 34.21 2.61 -12.00
C THR A 204 33.23 3.78 -12.20
N ALA A 205 33.29 4.47 -13.33
CA ALA A 205 32.40 5.61 -13.61
C ALA A 205 31.05 5.16 -14.20
N ALA A 206 31.04 4.22 -15.15
CA ALA A 206 29.82 3.84 -15.86
C ALA A 206 28.87 3.01 -14.99
N CYS A 207 29.37 2.11 -14.14
CA CYS A 207 28.49 1.22 -13.38
C CYS A 207 27.56 1.98 -12.41
N PRO A 208 28.05 2.93 -11.57
CA PRO A 208 27.16 3.73 -10.73
C PRO A 208 26.17 4.57 -11.54
N LEU A 209 26.61 5.13 -12.68
CA LEU A 209 25.73 5.93 -13.54
C LEU A 209 24.63 5.08 -14.16
N VAL A 210 24.96 3.92 -14.73
CA VAL A 210 23.98 2.96 -15.28
C VAL A 210 23.04 2.49 -14.19
N PHE A 211 23.57 2.13 -13.01
CA PHE A 211 22.76 1.72 -11.88
C PHE A 211 21.74 2.78 -11.50
N LEU A 212 22.17 4.03 -11.31
CA LEU A 212 21.28 5.13 -10.95
C LEU A 212 20.26 5.42 -12.07
N LEU A 213 20.70 5.42 -13.33
CA LEU A 213 19.80 5.63 -14.47
C LEU A 213 18.70 4.58 -14.49
N VAL A 214 19.05 3.29 -14.42
CA VAL A 214 18.07 2.18 -14.42
C VAL A 214 17.23 2.21 -13.15
N LEU A 215 17.82 2.49 -11.99
CA LEU A 215 17.09 2.59 -10.72
C LEU A 215 15.97 3.63 -10.80
N PHE A 216 16.21 4.77 -11.46
CA PHE A 216 15.21 5.82 -11.65
C PHE A 216 14.37 5.69 -12.93
N THR A 217 14.57 4.64 -13.73
CA THR A 217 13.59 4.29 -14.77
C THR A 217 12.29 3.78 -14.16
N SER A 218 11.24 3.70 -14.96
CA SER A 218 9.90 3.40 -14.45
C SER A 218 9.49 1.99 -14.84
N SER A 219 9.06 1.20 -13.87
CA SER A 219 8.51 -0.13 -14.12
C SER A 219 7.05 -0.05 -14.54
N GLU A 220 6.67 -0.92 -15.47
CA GLU A 220 5.29 -1.08 -15.96
C GLU A 220 4.47 -1.98 -15.04
N MET A 221 4.40 -1.65 -13.75
CA MET A 221 3.65 -2.43 -12.78
C MET A 221 2.48 -1.62 -12.23
N TYR A 222 1.32 -2.25 -12.09
CA TYR A 222 0.16 -1.64 -11.45
C TYR A 222 0.17 -1.95 -9.96
N ALA A 223 0.18 -0.88 -9.16
CA ALA A 223 0.10 -0.96 -7.72
C ALA A 223 -1.14 -0.22 -7.23
N LEU A 224 -1.73 -0.71 -6.15
CA LEU A 224 -2.78 0.01 -5.47
C LEU A 224 -2.18 1.04 -4.53
N LEU A 225 -2.65 2.28 -4.68
CA LEU A 225 -2.45 3.35 -3.73
C LEU A 225 -3.80 3.97 -3.43
N ASP A 226 -4.23 3.94 -2.17
CA ASP A 226 -5.56 4.39 -1.72
C ASP A 226 -5.99 5.72 -2.32
N LYS A 227 -5.11 6.72 -2.29
CA LYS A 227 -5.39 8.07 -2.81
C LYS A 227 -5.78 8.09 -4.29
N THR A 228 -5.21 7.19 -5.09
CA THR A 228 -5.47 7.13 -6.54
C THR A 228 -6.55 6.10 -6.90
N CYS A 229 -6.69 5.04 -6.11
CA CYS A 229 -7.60 3.93 -6.43
C CYS A 229 -8.95 4.01 -5.71
N ILE A 230 -9.07 4.86 -4.68
CA ILE A 230 -10.31 5.12 -3.94
C ILE A 230 -10.77 6.55 -4.22
N HIS A 231 -12.03 6.69 -4.62
CA HIS A 231 -12.61 7.99 -4.93
C HIS A 231 -12.70 8.84 -3.65
N GLN A 232 -11.97 9.95 -3.58
CA GLN A 232 -11.85 10.75 -2.34
C GLN A 232 -12.99 11.77 -2.16
N THR A 233 -13.65 12.17 -3.26
CA THR A 233 -14.69 13.19 -3.28
C THR A 233 -16.12 12.64 -3.15
N ASP A 234 -16.34 11.39 -3.57
CA ASP A 234 -17.63 10.70 -3.47
C ASP A 234 -17.58 9.77 -2.27
N LYS A 235 -18.35 10.10 -1.24
CA LYS A 235 -18.32 9.40 0.04
C LYS A 235 -18.95 8.02 -0.02
N ASP A 236 -19.89 7.78 -0.93
CA ASP A 236 -20.54 6.49 -1.04
C ASP A 236 -19.66 5.50 -1.78
N LEU A 237 -19.04 5.94 -2.88
CA LEU A 237 -17.99 5.15 -3.55
C LEU A 237 -16.77 4.93 -2.66
N GLN A 238 -16.40 5.92 -1.85
CA GLN A 238 -15.32 5.77 -0.86
C GLN A 238 -15.64 4.67 0.15
N ARG A 239 -16.81 4.74 0.79
CA ARG A 239 -17.26 3.74 1.78
C ARG A 239 -17.32 2.35 1.17
N GLU A 240 -17.87 2.24 -0.04
CA GLU A 240 -18.00 0.95 -0.71
C GLU A 240 -16.62 0.33 -1.02
N ARG A 241 -15.65 1.12 -1.45
CA ARG A 241 -14.28 0.64 -1.66
C ARG A 241 -13.57 0.27 -0.37
N ILE A 242 -13.78 1.02 0.71
CA ILE A 242 -13.21 0.70 2.03
C ILE A 242 -13.78 -0.62 2.57
N ARG A 243 -15.09 -0.87 2.39
CA ARG A 243 -15.70 -2.15 2.79
C ARG A 243 -15.09 -3.35 2.06
N ARG A 244 -14.59 -3.14 0.84
CA ARG A 244 -13.95 -4.15 -0.01
C ARG A 244 -12.41 -4.13 0.06
N LEU A 245 -11.82 -3.53 1.09
CA LEU A 245 -10.36 -3.45 1.23
C LEU A 245 -9.71 -4.85 1.25
N ALA A 246 -10.33 -5.81 1.94
CA ALA A 246 -9.88 -7.20 1.96
C ALA A 246 -9.85 -7.81 0.54
N GLY A 247 -10.83 -7.47 -0.30
CA GLY A 247 -10.83 -7.88 -1.70
C GLY A 247 -9.65 -7.32 -2.49
N PHE A 248 -9.28 -6.05 -2.28
CA PHE A 248 -8.10 -5.45 -2.92
C PHE A 248 -6.80 -6.16 -2.53
N LEU A 249 -6.67 -6.51 -1.24
CA LEU A 249 -5.54 -7.28 -0.74
C LEU A 249 -5.50 -8.69 -1.35
N ASN A 250 -6.64 -9.38 -1.42
CA ASN A 250 -6.73 -10.72 -2.02
C ASN A 250 -6.41 -10.73 -3.53
N HIS A 251 -6.59 -9.60 -4.23
CA HIS A 251 -6.23 -9.44 -5.65
C HIS A 251 -4.83 -8.84 -5.86
N SER A 252 -4.08 -8.60 -4.79
CA SER A 252 -2.70 -8.11 -4.83
C SER A 252 -1.70 -9.26 -4.64
N GLU A 253 -0.69 -9.36 -5.49
CA GLU A 253 0.34 -10.40 -5.37
C GLU A 253 1.28 -10.19 -4.18
N SER A 254 1.41 -8.94 -3.72
CA SER A 254 2.28 -8.56 -2.60
C SER A 254 1.77 -7.31 -1.91
N MET A 255 2.16 -7.09 -0.66
CA MET A 255 1.97 -5.84 0.07
C MET A 255 3.32 -5.20 0.34
N VAL A 256 3.44 -3.92 -0.03
CA VAL A 256 4.65 -3.12 0.14
C VAL A 256 4.38 -2.11 1.24
N ILE A 257 5.04 -2.31 2.38
CA ILE A 257 4.88 -1.46 3.56
C ILE A 257 6.03 -0.46 3.61
N VAL A 258 5.73 0.82 3.45
CA VAL A 258 6.70 1.89 3.72
C VAL A 258 6.73 2.14 5.22
N TYR A 259 7.55 1.34 5.91
CA TYR A 259 7.65 1.35 7.36
C TYR A 259 8.21 2.68 7.89
N SER A 260 7.65 3.16 8.99
CA SER A 260 8.10 4.33 9.74
C SER A 260 7.77 4.14 11.21
N ARG A 261 8.41 4.92 12.10
CA ARG A 261 8.17 4.82 13.55
C ARG A 261 6.70 5.02 13.94
N THR A 262 5.96 5.83 13.17
CA THR A 262 4.53 6.10 13.40
C THR A 262 3.60 5.19 12.61
N TYR A 263 4.11 4.22 11.84
CA TYR A 263 3.30 3.35 10.99
C TYR A 263 2.35 2.49 11.83
N LEU A 264 2.84 1.79 12.85
CA LEU A 264 2.00 0.94 13.71
C LEU A 264 1.14 1.72 14.72
N MET A 265 1.27 3.05 14.75
CA MET A 265 0.51 3.93 15.65
C MET A 265 -0.79 4.45 15.01
N LYS A 266 -0.97 4.25 13.70
CA LYS A 266 -2.16 4.71 12.97
C LYS A 266 -3.12 3.54 12.79
N LEU A 267 -4.38 3.73 13.19
CA LEU A 267 -5.41 2.68 13.13
C LEU A 267 -5.58 2.13 11.71
N TRP A 268 -5.58 3.00 10.70
CA TRP A 268 -5.74 2.62 9.30
C TRP A 268 -4.65 1.66 8.81
N THR A 269 -3.38 1.95 9.07
CA THR A 269 -2.26 1.10 8.64
C THR A 269 -2.18 -0.22 9.40
N VAL A 270 -2.60 -0.25 10.67
CA VAL A 270 -2.75 -1.49 11.43
C VAL A 270 -3.91 -2.33 10.88
N TYR A 271 -5.02 -1.69 10.51
CA TYR A 271 -6.14 -2.36 9.86
C TYR A 271 -5.75 -2.97 8.50
N GLU A 272 -5.01 -2.25 7.67
CA GLU A 272 -4.46 -2.77 6.40
C GLU A 272 -3.57 -3.99 6.63
N LEU A 273 -2.65 -3.91 7.60
CA LEU A 273 -1.75 -5.01 7.93
C LEU A 273 -2.51 -6.23 8.46
N ALA A 274 -3.44 -6.02 9.39
CA ALA A 274 -4.27 -7.09 9.95
C ALA A 274 -5.19 -7.73 8.91
N SER A 275 -5.61 -7.00 7.89
CA SER A 275 -6.44 -7.54 6.81
C SER A 275 -5.66 -8.43 5.82
N MET A 276 -4.31 -8.39 5.86
CA MET A 276 -3.46 -9.24 5.03
C MET A 276 -3.03 -10.52 5.75
N LEU A 277 -2.95 -10.49 7.09
CA LEU A 277 -2.56 -11.63 7.93
C LEU A 277 -3.71 -12.62 8.09
#